data_AF-A0A520DF96-F1
#
_entry.id   AF-A0A520DF96-F1
#
_cell.length_a   1.000
_cell.length_b   1.000
_cell.length_c   1.000
_cell.angle_alpha   90.00
_cell.angle_beta   90.00
_cell.angle_gamma   90.00
#
_symmetry.space_group_name_H-M   'P 1'
#
loop_
_entity.id
_entity.type
_entity.pdbx_description
1 polymer ?
#
loop_
_entity_poly.entity_id
_entity_poly.type
_entity_poly.pdbx_seq_one_letter_code
_entity_poly.pdbx_strand_id
1 'polypeptide(L)'
;MSESLSRQEGAVILVGVDFGLPHFDGDLEELGLLAQTAGLVPVERIVCKRKAPDAALFVGSGKADEIRELAEMHRASEVIFDQSISPAQQRNLERKLEIAVYDRTFLILEIFAQRARSHEGKLQVELARLQYLSTRLVRRWSHLERQTGGAGVRGGPGEKQIELDRRMIGESIKRTRERLTKVQKQRGTQRRQRERRETFNISLVGYTNAGKSSIFNALVKARAYAADQLFATLDTTTRHLYLGDARRQASISDTVGFIRDLPHGLVDAFKATLQEAVDADLLLHVVDASNPHHPEQMAEVQRVLHEIGAGDVPQLLVFNKLDALEAAQQPLQMEDEMEIDGVRIPRIFVSAHSGIGLPALRAELARRSGVVPEGMPLGTAAELHDEID
;
A
#
# COMPACT_ATOMS: atom_id res chain seq x y z
N MET A 1 -29.76 -19.78 31.29
CA MET A 1 -28.56 -20.41 30.70
C MET A 1 -28.38 -19.77 29.33
N SER A 2 -27.55 -18.73 29.25
CA SER A 2 -27.15 -18.14 27.97
C SER A 2 -25.90 -18.90 27.54
N GLU A 3 -26.05 -19.87 26.64
CA GLU A 3 -24.92 -20.37 25.89
C GLU A 3 -24.38 -19.20 25.07
N SER A 4 -23.31 -18.60 25.55
CA SER A 4 -22.47 -17.71 24.77
C SER A 4 -22.00 -18.47 23.53
N LEU A 5 -22.75 -18.32 22.43
CA LEU A 5 -22.40 -18.88 21.13
C LEU A 5 -20.97 -18.45 20.79
N SER A 6 -20.08 -19.43 20.57
CA SER A 6 -18.69 -19.16 20.23
C SER A 6 -18.61 -18.32 18.96
N ARG A 7 -17.87 -17.21 19.01
CA ARG A 7 -17.65 -16.33 17.85
C ARG A 7 -16.95 -17.10 16.73
N GLN A 8 -17.27 -16.77 15.48
CA GLN A 8 -16.62 -17.38 14.33
C GLN A 8 -15.25 -16.71 14.13
N GLU A 9 -14.20 -17.53 14.08
CA GLU A 9 -12.83 -17.04 13.91
C GLU A 9 -12.70 -16.37 12.53
N GLY A 10 -12.23 -15.11 12.53
CA GLY A 10 -12.04 -14.31 11.32
C GLY A 10 -13.29 -13.61 10.77
N ALA A 11 -14.48 -13.79 11.36
CA ALA A 11 -15.69 -13.10 10.92
C ALA A 11 -15.68 -11.62 11.36
N VAL A 12 -15.85 -10.69 10.41
CA VAL A 12 -15.76 -9.25 10.71
C VAL A 12 -16.92 -8.44 10.13
N ILE A 13 -17.33 -7.42 10.88
CA ILE A 13 -18.26 -6.40 10.38
C ILE A 13 -17.48 -5.18 9.92
N LEU A 14 -17.81 -4.71 8.72
CA LEU A 14 -17.20 -3.50 8.15
C LEU A 14 -18.11 -2.30 8.39
N VAL A 15 -17.53 -1.20 8.85
CA VAL A 15 -18.27 0.02 9.18
C VAL A 15 -17.68 1.21 8.45
N GLY A 16 -18.52 1.90 7.69
CA GLY A 16 -18.20 3.15 7.00
C GLY A 16 -19.03 4.31 7.52
N VAL A 17 -18.42 5.48 7.63
CA VAL A 17 -19.13 6.72 7.96
C VAL A 17 -19.02 7.69 6.80
N ASP A 18 -20.15 7.90 6.13
CA ASP A 18 -20.30 8.88 5.05
C ASP A 18 -20.44 10.28 5.65
N PHE A 19 -19.40 11.08 5.49
CA PHE A 19 -19.36 12.48 5.93
C PHE A 19 -19.94 13.47 4.91
N GLY A 20 -20.49 12.99 3.79
CA GLY A 20 -20.86 13.80 2.64
C GLY A 20 -19.63 14.30 1.86
N LEU A 21 -18.48 13.66 2.07
CA LEU A 21 -17.28 13.90 1.27
C LEU A 21 -17.47 13.26 -0.11
N PRO A 22 -16.97 13.89 -1.18
CA PRO A 22 -16.95 13.23 -2.47
C PRO A 22 -16.09 11.95 -2.38
N HIS A 23 -16.45 10.93 -3.15
CA HIS A 23 -15.68 9.68 -3.30
C HIS A 23 -15.69 8.71 -2.11
N PHE A 24 -16.68 8.82 -1.21
CA PHE A 24 -16.92 7.79 -0.19
C PHE A 24 -17.35 6.46 -0.84
N ASP A 25 -16.67 5.37 -0.46
CA ASP A 25 -17.00 4.01 -0.88
C ASP A 25 -18.24 3.51 -0.12
N GLY A 26 -19.41 3.75 -0.70
CA GLY A 26 -20.70 3.38 -0.13
C GLY A 26 -20.88 1.88 0.09
N ASP A 27 -20.19 1.06 -0.69
CA ASP A 27 -20.29 -0.39 -0.65
C ASP A 27 -19.16 -1.04 0.17
N LEU A 28 -18.22 -0.22 0.68
CA LEU A 28 -17.03 -0.67 1.42
C LEU A 28 -16.30 -1.79 0.67
N GLU A 29 -16.25 -1.72 -0.66
CA GLU A 29 -15.64 -2.76 -1.49
C GLU A 29 -14.16 -2.88 -1.20
N GLU A 30 -13.46 -1.74 -1.15
CA GLU A 30 -12.02 -1.71 -0.89
C GLU A 30 -11.69 -2.22 0.51
N LEU A 31 -12.45 -1.79 1.53
CA LEU A 31 -12.27 -2.29 2.89
C LEU A 31 -12.54 -3.80 2.97
N GLY A 32 -13.53 -4.30 2.22
CA GLY A 32 -13.80 -5.72 2.11
C GLY A 32 -12.64 -6.50 1.49
N LEU A 33 -12.05 -5.97 0.41
CA LEU A 33 -10.86 -6.57 -0.20
C LEU A 33 -9.66 -6.54 0.74
N LEU A 34 -9.48 -5.48 1.53
CA LEU A 34 -8.43 -5.41 2.56
C LEU A 34 -8.64 -6.50 3.62
N ALA A 35 -9.86 -6.62 4.12
CA ALA A 35 -10.20 -7.62 5.14
C ALA A 35 -9.93 -9.04 4.62
N GLN A 36 -10.40 -9.36 3.42
CA GLN A 36 -10.13 -10.64 2.77
C GLN A 36 -8.63 -10.89 2.56
N THR A 37 -7.88 -9.86 2.16
CA THR A 37 -6.42 -9.94 1.98
C THR A 37 -5.70 -10.24 3.30
N ALA A 38 -6.22 -9.77 4.43
CA ALA A 38 -5.70 -10.05 5.77
C ALA A 38 -6.09 -11.45 6.30
N GLY A 39 -6.92 -12.19 5.56
CA GLY A 39 -7.47 -13.49 5.97
C GLY A 39 -8.77 -13.41 6.79
N LEU A 40 -9.43 -12.25 6.79
CA LEU A 40 -10.71 -12.03 7.47
C LEU A 40 -11.88 -12.26 6.50
N VAL A 41 -13.04 -12.56 7.05
CA VAL A 41 -14.27 -12.83 6.30
C VAL A 41 -15.29 -11.74 6.63
N PRO A 42 -15.49 -10.75 5.74
CA PRO A 42 -16.56 -9.76 5.90
C PRO A 42 -17.92 -10.44 5.89
N VAL A 43 -18.62 -10.43 7.04
CA VAL A 43 -19.94 -11.06 7.18
C VAL A 43 -21.10 -10.07 7.03
N GLU A 44 -20.84 -8.78 7.27
CA GLU A 44 -21.82 -7.71 7.13
C GLU A 44 -21.13 -6.36 6.87
N ARG A 45 -21.83 -5.45 6.17
CA ARG A 45 -21.34 -4.09 5.87
C ARG A 45 -22.36 -3.06 6.32
N ILE A 46 -21.90 -2.08 7.10
CA ILE A 46 -22.76 -1.05 7.68
C ILE A 46 -22.21 0.31 7.27
N VAL A 47 -23.05 1.11 6.62
CA VAL A 47 -22.77 2.51 6.34
C VAL A 47 -23.70 3.39 7.15
N CYS A 48 -23.15 4.47 7.72
CA CYS A 48 -23.95 5.50 8.37
C CYS A 48 -23.60 6.88 7.85
N LYS A 49 -24.63 7.71 7.65
CA LYS A 49 -24.46 9.10 7.20
C LYS A 49 -24.39 10.03 8.40
N ARG A 50 -23.36 10.87 8.47
CA ARG A 50 -23.21 11.91 9.51
C ARG A 50 -22.53 13.15 8.92
N LYS A 51 -22.78 14.33 9.49
CA LYS A 51 -22.02 15.54 9.10
C LYS A 51 -20.61 15.58 9.68
N ALA A 52 -20.42 14.96 10.84
CA ALA A 52 -19.16 14.96 11.57
C ALA A 52 -19.07 13.72 12.48
N PRO A 53 -17.85 13.23 12.78
CA PRO A 53 -17.65 12.09 13.67
C PRO A 53 -18.10 12.43 15.09
N ASP A 54 -18.67 11.44 15.78
CA ASP A 54 -18.96 11.55 17.20
C ASP A 54 -17.67 11.58 18.02
N ALA A 55 -17.54 12.55 18.94
CA ALA A 55 -16.33 12.67 19.76
C ALA A 55 -16.09 11.44 20.65
N ALA A 56 -17.17 10.74 21.07
CA ALA A 56 -17.07 9.58 21.93
C ALA A 56 -16.99 8.28 21.14
N LEU A 57 -17.88 8.05 20.17
CA LEU A 57 -18.03 6.74 19.52
C LEU A 57 -17.69 6.73 18.04
N PHE A 58 -17.26 7.85 17.45
CA PHE A 58 -17.15 8.07 15.99
C PHE A 58 -18.50 8.01 15.25
N VAL A 59 -19.36 7.04 15.60
CA VAL A 59 -20.76 6.88 15.19
C VAL A 59 -21.73 7.31 16.29
N GLY A 60 -23.03 7.35 15.99
CA GLY A 60 -24.06 7.65 16.98
C GLY A 60 -24.27 6.50 17.96
N SER A 61 -24.77 6.79 19.17
CA SER A 61 -25.05 5.77 20.18
C SER A 61 -25.97 4.67 19.67
N GLY A 62 -27.09 5.02 19.01
CA GLY A 62 -28.03 4.04 18.45
C GLY A 62 -27.41 3.18 17.34
N LYS A 63 -26.57 3.77 16.49
CA LYS A 63 -25.83 3.02 15.45
C LYS A 63 -24.80 2.07 16.07
N ALA A 64 -24.16 2.46 17.17
CA ALA A 64 -23.29 1.55 17.92
C ALA A 64 -24.06 0.39 18.55
N ASP A 65 -25.30 0.60 19.02
CA ASP A 65 -26.14 -0.50 19.51
C ASP A 65 -26.52 -1.47 18.38
N GLU A 66 -26.87 -0.94 17.20
CA GLU A 66 -27.14 -1.72 15.98
C GLU A 66 -25.92 -2.53 15.52
N ILE A 67 -24.71 -1.93 15.52
CA ILE A 67 -23.46 -2.64 15.19
C ILE A 67 -23.22 -3.80 16.16
N ARG A 68 -23.50 -3.62 17.46
CA ARG A 68 -23.36 -4.68 18.47
C ARG A 68 -24.34 -5.82 18.21
N GLU A 69 -25.61 -5.51 17.95
CA GLU A 69 -26.64 -6.51 17.67
C GLU A 69 -26.29 -7.34 16.43
N LEU A 70 -25.80 -6.69 15.37
CA LEU A 70 -25.32 -7.37 14.17
C LEU A 70 -24.08 -8.22 14.46
N ALA A 71 -23.14 -7.73 15.28
CA ALA A 71 -21.96 -8.50 15.67
C ALA A 71 -22.32 -9.79 16.41
N GLU A 72 -23.33 -9.74 17.28
CA GLU A 72 -23.86 -10.91 17.98
C GLU A 72 -24.58 -11.85 17.01
N MET A 73 -25.44 -11.32 16.14
CA MET A 73 -26.21 -12.09 15.15
C MET A 73 -25.30 -12.86 14.19
N HIS A 74 -24.27 -12.19 13.65
CA HIS A 74 -23.32 -12.78 12.71
C HIS A 74 -22.12 -13.43 13.39
N ARG A 75 -22.08 -13.46 14.73
CA ARG A 75 -20.99 -14.01 15.54
C ARG A 75 -19.61 -13.46 15.15
N ALA A 76 -19.56 -12.18 14.79
CA ALA A 76 -18.33 -11.50 14.39
C ALA A 76 -17.35 -11.40 15.56
N SER A 77 -16.08 -11.69 15.30
CA SER A 77 -15.00 -11.55 16.29
C SER A 77 -14.53 -10.11 16.42
N GLU A 78 -14.62 -9.32 15.34
CA GLU A 78 -14.05 -7.98 15.25
C GLU A 78 -14.93 -7.04 14.41
N VAL A 79 -14.80 -5.74 14.67
CA VAL A 79 -15.39 -4.66 13.86
C VAL A 79 -14.28 -3.80 13.28
N ILE A 80 -14.35 -3.54 11.98
CA ILE A 80 -13.36 -2.74 11.27
C ILE A 80 -14.02 -1.47 10.75
N PHE A 81 -13.49 -0.34 11.17
CA PHE A 81 -13.88 0.97 10.65
C PHE A 81 -13.03 1.35 9.45
N ASP A 82 -13.67 1.78 8.37
CA ASP A 82 -12.97 2.26 7.17
C ASP A 82 -12.16 3.53 7.45
N GLN A 83 -12.66 4.42 8.31
CA GLN A 83 -11.95 5.63 8.70
C GLN A 83 -11.08 5.41 9.94
N SER A 84 -10.00 6.19 10.04
CA SER A 84 -9.15 6.20 11.23
C SER A 84 -9.91 6.76 12.44
N ILE A 85 -10.00 5.97 13.51
CA ILE A 85 -10.66 6.37 14.77
C ILE A 85 -9.61 6.73 15.82
N SER A 86 -9.85 7.74 16.65
CA SER A 86 -8.91 8.10 17.73
C SER A 86 -8.80 6.99 18.79
N PRO A 87 -7.70 6.94 19.58
CA PRO A 87 -7.58 5.98 20.67
C PRO A 87 -8.69 6.09 21.73
N ALA A 88 -9.26 7.28 21.91
CA ALA A 88 -10.41 7.47 22.81
C ALA A 88 -11.68 6.83 22.22
N GLN A 89 -11.96 7.08 20.93
CA GLN A 89 -13.11 6.51 20.23
C GLN A 89 -13.04 4.99 20.18
N GLN A 90 -11.89 4.42 19.81
CA GLN A 90 -11.70 2.97 19.80
C GLN A 90 -12.03 2.36 21.18
N ARG A 91 -11.48 2.91 22.26
CA ARG A 91 -11.76 2.40 23.62
C ARG A 91 -13.22 2.50 24.02
N ASN A 92 -13.93 3.52 23.55
CA ASN A 92 -15.36 3.69 23.83
C ASN A 92 -16.20 2.70 23.04
N LEU A 93 -15.85 2.48 21.77
CA LEU A 93 -16.46 1.49 20.89
C LEU A 93 -16.25 0.07 21.43
N GLU A 94 -15.01 -0.33 21.74
CA GLU A 94 -14.72 -1.65 22.32
C GLU A 94 -15.49 -1.89 23.63
N ARG A 95 -15.66 -0.83 24.45
CA ARG A 95 -16.48 -0.91 25.67
C ARG A 95 -17.95 -1.14 25.39
N LYS A 96 -18.48 -0.45 24.39
CA LYS A 96 -19.91 -0.48 24.07
C LYS A 96 -20.28 -1.74 23.30
N LEU A 97 -19.42 -2.17 22.39
CA LEU A 97 -19.65 -3.32 21.51
C LEU A 97 -19.22 -4.65 22.14
N GLU A 98 -18.35 -4.63 23.15
CA GLU A 98 -17.80 -5.84 23.81
C GLU A 98 -17.05 -6.79 22.85
N ILE A 99 -16.55 -6.24 21.75
CA ILE A 99 -15.76 -6.89 20.68
C ILE A 99 -14.53 -6.06 20.34
N ALA A 100 -13.53 -6.67 19.71
CA ALA A 100 -12.36 -5.94 19.26
C ALA A 100 -12.75 -4.97 18.13
N VAL A 101 -12.19 -3.76 18.18
CA VAL A 101 -12.46 -2.71 17.18
C VAL A 101 -11.15 -2.24 16.60
N TYR A 102 -11.04 -2.30 15.28
CA TYR A 102 -9.89 -1.86 14.53
C TYR A 102 -10.28 -0.81 13.50
N ASP A 103 -9.32 -0.03 13.04
CA ASP A 103 -9.47 0.86 11.90
C ASP A 103 -8.73 0.32 10.68
N ARG A 104 -8.98 0.94 9.53
CA ARG A 104 -8.29 0.68 8.28
C ARG A 104 -6.77 0.75 8.40
N THR A 105 -6.24 1.66 9.21
CA THR A 105 -4.79 1.78 9.45
C THR A 105 -4.22 0.48 10.03
N PHE A 106 -4.88 -0.07 11.06
CA PHE A 106 -4.46 -1.33 11.67
C PHE A 106 -4.54 -2.49 10.68
N LEU A 107 -5.61 -2.57 9.90
CA LEU A 107 -5.80 -3.62 8.91
C LEU A 107 -4.68 -3.61 7.86
N ILE A 108 -4.33 -2.43 7.33
CA ILE A 108 -3.22 -2.28 6.37
C ILE A 108 -1.90 -2.73 6.99
N LEU A 109 -1.62 -2.36 8.24
CA LEU A 109 -0.41 -2.79 8.95
C LEU A 109 -0.32 -4.31 9.12
N GLU A 110 -1.43 -4.98 9.41
CA GLU A 110 -1.47 -6.45 9.54
C GLU A 110 -1.25 -7.13 8.18
N ILE A 111 -1.85 -6.63 7.09
CA ILE A 111 -1.56 -7.12 5.73
C ILE A 111 -0.07 -6.98 5.43
N PHE A 112 0.52 -5.82 5.72
CA PHE A 112 1.94 -5.60 5.49
C PHE A 112 2.82 -6.52 6.34
N ALA A 113 2.41 -6.83 7.57
CA ALA A 113 3.16 -7.75 8.42
C ALA A 113 3.19 -9.17 7.83
N GLN A 114 2.09 -9.59 7.19
CA GLN A 114 2.01 -10.86 6.49
C GLN A 114 2.83 -10.87 5.18
N ARG A 115 2.97 -9.73 4.50
CA ARG A 115 3.64 -9.61 3.20
C ARG A 115 5.13 -9.31 3.27
N ALA A 116 5.62 -8.72 4.36
CA ALA A 116 7.03 -8.35 4.52
C ALA A 116 7.94 -9.58 4.58
N ARG A 117 8.75 -9.80 3.53
CA ARG A 117 9.72 -10.90 3.47
C ARG A 117 11.13 -10.42 3.77
N SER A 118 11.51 -9.25 3.25
CA SER A 118 12.84 -8.67 3.46
C SER A 118 13.05 -8.26 4.92
N HIS A 119 14.30 -8.29 5.36
CA HIS A 119 14.66 -7.86 6.73
C HIS A 119 14.33 -6.38 6.96
N GLU A 120 14.53 -5.54 5.95
CA GLU A 120 14.18 -4.11 6.02
C GLU A 120 12.68 -3.89 6.10
N GLY A 121 11.91 -4.52 5.22
CA GLY A 121 10.45 -4.42 5.21
C GLY A 121 9.84 -4.89 6.53
N LYS A 122 10.36 -5.98 7.11
CA LYS A 122 9.95 -6.45 8.44
C LYS A 122 10.17 -5.41 9.53
N LEU A 123 11.35 -4.77 9.56
CA LEU A 123 11.65 -3.72 10.54
C LEU A 123 10.77 -2.47 10.35
N GLN A 124 10.47 -2.09 9.11
CA GLN A 124 9.59 -0.94 8.81
C GLN A 124 8.16 -1.19 9.28
N VAL A 125 7.60 -2.35 8.94
CA VAL A 125 6.25 -2.72 9.36
C VAL A 125 6.17 -2.88 10.87
N GLU A 126 7.17 -3.51 11.49
CA GLU A 126 7.25 -3.63 12.95
C GLU A 126 7.30 -2.25 13.61
N LEU A 127 8.11 -1.32 13.10
CA LEU A 127 8.19 0.05 13.61
C LEU A 127 6.83 0.75 13.54
N ALA A 128 6.18 0.72 12.37
CA ALA A 128 4.89 1.36 12.16
C ALA A 128 3.80 0.75 13.08
N ARG A 129 3.80 -0.58 13.24
CA ARG A 129 2.88 -1.29 14.14
C ARG A 129 3.11 -0.92 15.61
N LEU A 130 4.36 -0.88 16.06
CA LEU A 130 4.70 -0.47 17.43
C LEU A 130 4.29 0.98 17.69
N GLN A 131 4.50 1.89 16.73
CA GLN A 131 4.06 3.29 16.83
C GLN A 131 2.54 3.39 16.94
N TYR A 132 1.80 2.67 16.09
CA TYR A 132 0.33 2.63 16.15
C TYR A 132 -0.15 2.12 17.51
N LEU A 133 0.37 0.96 17.96
CA LEU A 133 0.00 0.35 19.24
C LEU A 133 0.34 1.24 20.43
N SER A 134 1.47 1.97 20.39
CA SER A 134 1.93 2.82 21.50
C SER A 134 0.90 3.85 21.95
N THR A 135 0.06 4.31 21.04
CA THR A 135 -1.00 5.31 21.30
C THR A 135 -2.30 4.68 21.81
N ARG A 136 -2.45 3.35 21.72
CA ARG A 136 -3.69 2.59 21.95
C ARG A 136 -3.56 1.51 23.05
N LEU A 137 -2.45 1.47 23.78
CA LEU A 137 -2.12 0.46 24.80
C LEU A 137 -3.08 0.37 26.01
N VAL A 138 -3.84 1.42 26.29
CA VAL A 138 -4.57 1.62 27.55
C VAL A 138 -5.60 0.52 27.87
N ARG A 139 -5.99 -0.36 26.93
CA ARG A 139 -7.07 -1.33 27.15
C ARG A 139 -6.83 -2.82 26.89
N ARG A 140 -5.73 -3.27 26.27
CA ARG A 140 -5.44 -4.72 26.20
C ARG A 140 -5.41 -5.38 27.59
N TRP A 141 -5.18 -4.59 28.63
CA TRP A 141 -5.01 -5.03 30.01
C TRP A 141 -6.18 -4.72 30.96
N SER A 142 -7.22 -4.00 30.51
CA SER A 142 -8.38 -3.70 31.36
C SER A 142 -9.22 -4.95 31.72
N HIS A 143 -9.04 -6.05 30.99
CA HIS A 143 -9.61 -7.36 31.34
C HIS A 143 -8.86 -8.07 32.48
N LEU A 144 -7.55 -7.82 32.65
CA LEU A 144 -6.77 -8.37 33.77
C LEU A 144 -7.07 -7.69 35.10
N GLU A 145 -7.39 -6.39 35.10
CA GLU A 145 -7.78 -5.66 36.33
C GLU A 145 -9.04 -6.23 37.00
N ARG A 146 -9.93 -6.90 36.24
CA ARG A 146 -11.15 -7.51 36.82
C ARG A 146 -10.91 -8.83 37.53
N GLN A 147 -9.78 -9.50 37.29
CA GLN A 147 -9.43 -10.74 37.99
C GLN A 147 -8.68 -10.49 39.31
N THR A 148 -7.98 -9.36 39.43
CA THR A 148 -7.18 -9.04 40.62
C THR A 148 -7.93 -8.06 41.51
N GLY A 149 -8.83 -8.58 42.35
CA GLY A 149 -9.64 -7.78 43.28
C GLY A 149 -8.81 -6.91 44.22
N GLY A 150 -9.15 -5.61 44.25
CA GLY A 150 -9.09 -4.68 45.38
C GLY A 150 -7.82 -4.58 46.24
N ALA A 151 -7.10 -3.47 46.11
CA ALA A 151 -6.51 -2.75 47.26
C ALA A 151 -6.23 -1.29 46.87
N GLY A 152 -6.87 -0.34 47.57
CA GLY A 152 -6.79 1.09 47.32
C GLY A 152 -5.44 1.70 47.65
N VAL A 153 -4.55 1.75 46.65
CA VAL A 153 -3.40 2.64 46.62
C VAL A 153 -3.52 3.48 45.36
N ARG A 154 -3.50 4.82 45.49
CA ARG A 154 -3.40 5.76 44.35
C ARG A 154 -2.19 5.34 43.51
N GLY A 155 -2.42 4.86 42.29
CA GLY A 155 -1.42 4.18 41.46
C GLY A 155 -1.58 2.65 41.46
N GLY A 156 -2.74 2.17 41.03
CA GLY A 156 -3.10 0.75 41.03
C GLY A 156 -2.16 -0.12 40.16
N PRO A 157 -2.17 -1.46 40.36
CA PRO A 157 -1.32 -2.39 39.60
C PRO A 157 -1.43 -2.23 38.08
N GLY A 158 -2.62 -1.92 37.56
CA GLY A 158 -2.85 -1.70 36.13
C GLY A 158 -2.22 -0.41 35.59
N GLU A 159 -2.19 0.67 36.36
CA GLU A 159 -1.58 1.95 35.95
C GLU A 159 -0.06 1.81 35.81
N LYS A 160 0.58 1.13 36.78
CA LYS A 160 2.00 0.78 36.70
C LYS A 160 2.30 -0.17 35.54
N GLN A 161 1.42 -1.15 35.27
CA GLN A 161 1.60 -2.07 34.15
C GLN A 161 1.49 -1.36 32.80
N ILE A 162 0.53 -0.44 32.63
CA ILE A 162 0.40 0.38 31.42
C ILE A 162 1.64 1.25 31.21
N GLU A 163 2.18 1.86 32.27
CA GLU A 163 3.40 2.66 32.20
C GLU A 163 4.62 1.82 31.80
N LEU A 164 4.78 0.63 32.40
CA LEU A 164 5.83 -0.32 32.05
C LEU A 164 5.72 -0.79 30.59
N ASP A 165 4.53 -1.16 30.13
CA ASP A 165 4.29 -1.57 28.74
C ASP A 165 4.56 -0.43 27.77
N ARG A 166 4.12 0.79 28.09
CA ARG A 166 4.40 1.97 27.28
C ARG A 166 5.91 2.22 27.20
N ARG A 167 6.64 2.02 28.30
CA ARG A 167 8.10 2.11 28.33
C ARG A 167 8.74 1.01 27.48
N MET A 168 8.32 -0.24 27.61
CA MET A 168 8.83 -1.37 26.83
C MET A 168 8.60 -1.18 25.32
N ILE A 169 7.42 -0.69 24.93
CA ILE A 169 7.13 -0.36 23.54
C ILE A 169 7.97 0.84 23.07
N GLY A 170 8.14 1.86 23.90
CA GLY A 170 9.05 2.98 23.60
C GLY A 170 10.50 2.53 23.37
N GLU A 171 11.01 1.64 24.22
CA GLU A 171 12.35 1.04 24.06
C GLU A 171 12.45 0.16 22.81
N SER A 172 11.38 -0.57 22.48
CA SER A 172 11.29 -1.38 21.26
C SER A 172 11.28 -0.50 20.00
N ILE A 173 10.50 0.58 19.98
CA ILE A 173 10.49 1.58 18.91
C ILE A 173 11.90 2.14 18.70
N LYS A 174 12.57 2.54 19.78
CA LYS A 174 13.95 3.06 19.71
C LYS A 174 14.90 2.03 19.10
N ARG A 175 14.86 0.79 19.56
CA ARG A 175 15.71 -0.31 19.09
C ARG A 175 15.47 -0.63 17.61
N THR A 176 14.21 -0.73 17.19
CA THR A 176 13.83 -1.03 15.81
C THR A 176 14.23 0.11 14.88
N ARG A 177 14.06 1.38 15.32
CA ARG A 177 14.52 2.56 14.57
C ARG A 177 16.04 2.58 14.38
N GLU A 178 16.81 2.28 15.43
CA GLU A 178 18.28 2.18 15.33
C GLU A 178 18.72 1.09 14.36
N ARG A 179 18.04 -0.07 14.35
CA ARG A 179 18.29 -1.16 13.40
C ARG A 179 17.95 -0.74 11.97
N LEU A 180 16.81 -0.09 11.77
CA LEU A 180 16.37 0.40 10.46
C LEU A 180 17.39 1.39 9.87
N THR A 181 17.88 2.34 10.66
CA THR A 181 18.91 3.30 10.22
C THR A 181 20.20 2.61 9.78
N LYS A 182 20.61 1.51 10.43
CA LYS A 182 21.79 0.73 10.02
C LYS A 182 21.58 0.04 8.67
N VAL A 183 20.40 -0.56 8.47
CA VAL A 183 20.04 -1.22 7.21
C VAL A 183 19.97 -0.20 6.06
N GLN A 184 19.36 0.97 6.29
CA GLN A 184 19.30 2.06 5.31
C GLN A 184 20.69 2.56 4.90
N LYS A 185 21.63 2.72 5.84
CA LYS A 185 23.02 3.09 5.53
C LYS A 185 23.71 2.07 4.62
N GLN A 186 23.52 0.78 4.89
CA GLN A 186 24.08 -0.30 4.08
C GLN A 186 23.49 -0.28 2.65
N ARG A 187 22.18 -0.02 2.51
CA ARG A 187 21.51 0.13 1.22
C ARG A 187 22.05 1.32 0.43
N GLY A 188 22.28 2.47 1.08
CA GLY A 188 22.87 3.65 0.44
C GLY A 188 24.26 3.38 -0.17
N THR A 189 25.06 2.52 0.45
CA THR A 189 26.35 2.09 -0.12
C THR A 189 26.18 1.22 -1.36
N GLN A 190 25.23 0.28 -1.36
CA GLN A 190 24.90 -0.53 -2.54
C GLN A 190 24.33 0.33 -3.67
N ARG A 191 23.53 1.35 -3.34
CA ARG A 191 22.99 2.32 -4.31
C ARG A 191 24.09 3.06 -5.04
N ARG A 192 25.06 3.64 -4.33
CA ARG A 192 26.22 4.33 -4.96
C ARG A 192 27.00 3.44 -5.92
N GLN A 193 26.99 2.12 -5.71
CA GLN A 193 27.60 1.16 -6.63
C GLN A 193 26.75 0.93 -7.89
N ARG A 194 25.41 1.09 -7.82
CA ARG A 194 24.47 0.99 -8.95
C ARG A 194 24.42 2.28 -9.76
N GLU A 195 24.44 3.45 -9.12
CA GLU A 195 24.52 4.75 -9.81
C GLU A 195 25.76 4.85 -10.71
N ARG A 196 26.86 4.18 -10.33
CA ARG A 196 28.07 4.06 -11.16
C ARG A 196 27.90 3.22 -12.44
N ARG A 197 26.77 2.55 -12.65
CA ARG A 197 26.54 1.64 -13.78
C ARG A 197 25.71 2.23 -14.94
N GLU A 198 25.45 3.53 -14.98
CA GLU A 198 24.75 4.22 -16.11
C GLU A 198 23.52 3.45 -16.63
N THR A 199 22.78 2.78 -15.74
CA THR A 199 21.63 1.94 -16.10
C THR A 199 20.38 2.79 -15.95
N PHE A 200 19.57 2.88 -17.01
CA PHE A 200 18.29 3.58 -16.99
C PHE A 200 17.31 2.87 -16.06
N ASN A 201 16.82 3.56 -15.03
CA ASN A 201 16.00 3.00 -13.95
C ASN A 201 14.53 3.36 -14.13
N ILE A 202 13.70 2.33 -14.18
CA ILE A 202 12.27 2.41 -14.40
C ILE A 202 11.55 1.92 -13.14
N SER A 203 10.63 2.71 -12.61
CA SER A 203 9.85 2.33 -11.42
C SER A 203 8.36 2.24 -11.75
N LEU A 204 7.74 1.11 -11.42
CA LEU A 204 6.30 0.89 -11.58
C LEU A 204 5.58 1.48 -10.37
N VAL A 205 4.68 2.43 -10.61
CA VAL A 205 3.85 3.08 -9.59
C VAL A 205 2.38 2.98 -9.97
N GLY A 206 1.48 3.16 -9.00
CA GLY A 206 0.05 3.08 -9.22
C GLY A 206 -0.71 2.41 -8.09
N TYR A 207 -2.03 2.42 -8.21
CA TYR A 207 -2.93 1.90 -7.18
C TYR A 207 -2.75 0.39 -6.96
N THR A 208 -3.07 -0.08 -5.76
CA THR A 208 -3.15 -1.52 -5.46
C THR A 208 -4.15 -2.18 -6.42
N ASN A 209 -3.85 -3.42 -6.84
CA ASN A 209 -4.63 -4.15 -7.84
C ASN A 209 -4.69 -3.55 -9.27
N ALA A 210 -3.95 -2.47 -9.59
CA ALA A 210 -3.85 -1.96 -10.96
C ALA A 210 -3.11 -2.92 -11.93
N GLY A 211 -2.47 -3.96 -11.40
CA GLY A 211 -1.71 -4.95 -12.18
C GLY A 211 -0.25 -4.59 -12.44
N LYS A 212 0.37 -3.76 -11.57
CA LYS A 212 1.82 -3.45 -11.60
C LYS A 212 2.68 -4.71 -11.69
N SER A 213 2.47 -5.68 -10.79
CA SER A 213 3.24 -6.92 -10.75
C SER A 213 2.98 -7.82 -11.97
N SER A 214 1.76 -7.76 -12.54
CA SER A 214 1.44 -8.46 -13.78
C SER A 214 2.20 -7.87 -14.97
N ILE A 215 2.24 -6.54 -15.10
CA ILE A 215 3.05 -5.85 -16.11
C ILE A 215 4.54 -6.13 -15.90
N PHE A 216 5.03 -6.05 -14.66
CA PHE A 216 6.41 -6.38 -14.32
C PHE A 216 6.80 -7.77 -14.83
N ASN A 217 5.97 -8.79 -14.53
CA ASN A 217 6.19 -10.16 -14.97
C ASN A 217 6.19 -10.28 -16.49
N ALA A 218 5.24 -9.63 -17.16
CA ALA A 218 5.12 -9.67 -18.61
C ALA A 218 6.30 -8.96 -19.31
N LEU A 219 6.87 -7.92 -18.71
CA LEU A 219 8.04 -7.19 -19.21
C LEU A 219 9.35 -7.97 -18.96
N VAL A 220 9.53 -8.58 -17.80
CA VAL A 220 10.80 -9.25 -17.44
C VAL A 220 10.80 -10.73 -17.82
N LYS A 221 9.66 -11.31 -18.23
CA LYS A 221 9.45 -12.77 -18.32
C LYS A 221 9.79 -13.47 -16.99
N ALA A 222 9.56 -12.78 -15.87
CA ALA A 222 9.82 -13.28 -14.53
C ALA A 222 8.57 -13.91 -13.91
N ARG A 223 8.76 -14.83 -12.97
CA ARG A 223 7.70 -15.37 -12.09
C ARG A 223 7.67 -14.61 -10.76
N ALA A 224 7.49 -13.29 -10.75
CA ALA A 224 7.14 -12.59 -9.51
C ALA A 224 5.69 -12.94 -9.13
N TYR A 225 5.38 -12.92 -7.83
CA TYR A 225 4.02 -13.21 -7.38
C TYR A 225 3.08 -12.08 -7.79
N ALA A 226 2.03 -12.39 -8.54
CA ALA A 226 0.94 -11.49 -8.87
C ALA A 226 -0.37 -12.19 -8.49
N ALA A 227 -1.24 -11.48 -7.76
CA ALA A 227 -2.54 -11.98 -7.35
C ALA A 227 -3.51 -10.79 -7.23
N ASP A 228 -4.80 -11.05 -7.39
CA ASP A 228 -5.89 -10.07 -7.19
C ASP A 228 -6.13 -9.82 -5.68
N GLN A 229 -5.06 -9.45 -4.99
CA GLN A 229 -5.02 -9.14 -3.56
C GLN A 229 -4.36 -7.78 -3.39
N LEU A 230 -4.87 -6.98 -2.44
CA LEU A 230 -4.26 -5.69 -2.14
C LEU A 230 -2.85 -5.92 -1.56
N PHE A 231 -1.91 -5.02 -1.87
CA PHE A 231 -0.52 -5.13 -1.41
C PHE A 231 0.18 -6.47 -1.75
N ALA A 232 -0.12 -7.06 -2.92
CA ALA A 232 0.56 -8.26 -3.42
C ALA A 232 2.10 -8.13 -3.45
N THR A 233 2.61 -6.91 -3.68
CA THR A 233 4.03 -6.54 -3.59
C THR A 233 4.23 -5.52 -2.47
N LEU A 234 5.09 -5.87 -1.52
CA LEU A 234 5.60 -4.95 -0.48
C LEU A 234 7.11 -4.70 -0.60
N ASP A 235 7.87 -5.75 -0.87
CA ASP A 235 9.32 -5.62 -1.06
C ASP A 235 9.63 -5.26 -2.52
N THR A 236 10.37 -4.16 -2.71
CA THR A 236 10.78 -3.70 -4.03
C THR A 236 11.56 -4.79 -4.76
N THR A 237 11.11 -5.17 -5.96
CA THR A 237 11.78 -6.18 -6.78
C THR A 237 12.37 -5.53 -8.02
N THR A 238 13.70 -5.39 -8.06
CA THR A 238 14.42 -4.90 -9.23
C THR A 238 14.89 -6.06 -10.12
N ARG A 239 14.70 -5.92 -11.42
CA ARG A 239 15.21 -6.83 -12.44
C ARG A 239 15.77 -6.06 -13.62
N HIS A 240 16.71 -6.67 -14.33
CA HIS A 240 17.22 -6.13 -15.57
C HIS A 240 16.26 -6.45 -16.72
N LEU A 241 16.00 -5.45 -17.54
CA LEU A 241 15.18 -5.53 -18.74
C LEU A 241 16.08 -5.23 -19.95
N TYR A 242 16.05 -6.13 -20.93
CA TYR A 242 16.70 -5.92 -22.21
C TYR A 242 15.71 -5.24 -23.17
N LEU A 243 16.05 -4.04 -23.63
CA LEU A 243 15.23 -3.23 -24.51
C LEU A 243 15.89 -3.16 -25.91
N GLY A 244 15.41 -3.96 -26.85
CA GLY A 244 15.90 -3.98 -28.24
C GLY A 244 17.27 -4.65 -28.43
N ASP A 245 17.98 -4.28 -29.51
CA ASP A 245 19.22 -4.94 -29.94
C ASP A 245 20.36 -4.82 -28.92
N ALA A 246 20.53 -5.94 -28.18
CA ALA A 246 21.70 -6.51 -27.53
C ALA A 246 22.61 -5.68 -26.58
N ARG A 247 22.48 -4.35 -26.43
CA ARG A 247 23.38 -3.56 -25.55
C ARG A 247 22.71 -2.62 -24.55
N ARG A 248 21.39 -2.53 -24.53
CA ARG A 248 20.67 -1.60 -23.64
C ARG A 248 20.06 -2.32 -22.46
N GLN A 249 20.68 -2.15 -21.30
CA GLN A 249 20.22 -2.70 -20.03
C GLN A 249 19.47 -1.59 -19.29
N ALA A 250 18.16 -1.73 -19.14
CA ALA A 250 17.39 -0.94 -18.19
C ALA A 250 17.19 -1.76 -16.92
N SER A 251 16.96 -1.11 -15.80
CA SER A 251 16.44 -1.75 -14.60
C SER A 251 14.96 -1.40 -14.44
N ILE A 252 14.14 -2.37 -14.08
CA ILE A 252 12.74 -2.16 -13.74
C ILE A 252 12.49 -2.64 -12.32
N SER A 253 11.82 -1.81 -11.53
CA SER A 253 11.49 -2.05 -10.13
C SER A 253 9.98 -2.07 -9.93
N ASP A 254 9.44 -3.16 -9.36
CA ASP A 254 8.06 -3.22 -8.88
C ASP A 254 7.99 -2.62 -7.46
N THR A 255 7.11 -1.63 -7.25
CA THR A 255 6.96 -0.93 -5.98
C THR A 255 5.66 -1.30 -5.26
N VAL A 256 5.53 -0.83 -4.01
CA VAL A 256 4.31 -1.00 -3.22
C VAL A 256 3.15 -0.26 -3.90
N GLY A 257 1.99 -0.91 -3.99
CA GLY A 257 0.80 -0.24 -4.49
C GLY A 257 0.26 0.81 -3.53
N PHE A 258 -0.24 1.91 -4.08
CA PHE A 258 -0.91 2.95 -3.30
C PHE A 258 -2.36 2.56 -2.98
N ILE A 259 -2.90 3.17 -1.92
CA ILE A 259 -4.30 3.01 -1.51
C ILE A 259 -4.84 4.38 -1.06
N ARG A 260 -6.16 4.53 -1.03
CA ARG A 260 -6.85 5.71 -0.50
C ARG A 260 -6.50 5.90 0.98
N ASP A 261 -6.30 7.16 1.35
CA ASP A 261 -6.07 7.61 2.72
C ASP A 261 -4.95 6.84 3.44
N LEU A 262 -3.81 6.67 2.77
CA LEU A 262 -2.61 6.17 3.42
C LEU A 262 -2.26 7.05 4.64
N PRO A 263 -2.22 6.48 5.86
CA PRO A 263 -1.90 7.25 7.05
C PRO A 263 -0.48 7.84 6.95
N HIS A 264 -0.27 9.09 7.34
CA HIS A 264 1.05 9.74 7.25
C HIS A 264 2.17 8.98 7.97
N GLY A 265 1.88 8.37 9.13
CA GLY A 265 2.86 7.55 9.85
C GLY A 265 3.28 6.28 9.08
N LEU A 266 2.41 5.81 8.18
CA LEU A 266 2.68 4.70 7.29
C LEU A 266 3.57 5.15 6.12
N VAL A 267 3.28 6.31 5.52
CA VAL A 267 4.12 6.92 4.47
C VAL A 267 5.57 7.07 4.96
N ASP A 268 5.79 7.56 6.18
CA ASP A 268 7.14 7.67 6.76
C ASP A 268 7.87 6.33 6.90
N ALA A 269 7.15 5.26 7.24
CA ALA A 269 7.71 3.92 7.33
C ALA A 269 8.07 3.33 5.95
N PHE A 270 7.33 3.71 4.92
CA PHE A 270 7.52 3.26 3.53
C PHE A 270 8.34 4.23 2.66
N LYS A 271 8.76 5.38 3.18
CA LYS A 271 9.63 6.32 2.43
C LYS A 271 10.84 5.63 1.82
N ALA A 272 11.47 4.70 2.54
CA ALA A 272 12.64 3.99 2.03
C ALA A 272 12.31 2.92 0.97
N THR A 273 11.09 2.37 0.92
CA THR A 273 10.64 1.49 -0.17
C THR A 273 10.11 2.26 -1.37
N LEU A 274 9.58 3.46 -1.14
CA LEU A 274 9.13 4.41 -2.17
C LEU A 274 10.27 5.26 -2.76
N GLN A 275 11.44 5.26 -2.12
CA GLN A 275 12.63 5.99 -2.59
C GLN A 275 13.05 5.56 -4.00
N GLU A 276 12.79 4.31 -4.39
CA GLU A 276 13.05 3.81 -5.74
C GLU A 276 12.23 4.57 -6.81
N ALA A 277 11.04 5.09 -6.45
CA ALA A 277 10.27 5.94 -7.35
C ALA A 277 10.87 7.35 -7.46
N VAL A 278 11.42 7.89 -6.36
CA VAL A 278 12.08 9.21 -6.35
C VAL A 278 13.38 9.19 -7.17
N ASP A 279 14.13 8.09 -7.10
CA ASP A 279 15.41 7.94 -7.80
C ASP A 279 15.28 7.42 -9.24
N ALA A 280 14.05 7.18 -9.73
CA ALA A 280 13.83 6.64 -11.06
C ALA A 280 14.07 7.70 -12.15
N ASP A 281 14.55 7.26 -13.31
CA ASP A 281 14.61 8.09 -14.51
C ASP A 281 13.24 8.19 -15.20
N LEU A 282 12.36 7.20 -14.96
CA LEU A 282 11.02 7.12 -15.50
C LEU A 282 10.07 6.39 -14.54
N LEU A 283 8.91 6.99 -14.30
CA LEU A 283 7.77 6.35 -13.64
C LEU A 283 6.81 5.75 -14.67
N LEU A 284 6.54 4.45 -14.55
CA LEU A 284 5.44 3.81 -15.25
C LEU A 284 4.23 3.82 -14.31
N HIS A 285 3.33 4.76 -14.53
CA HIS A 285 2.11 4.88 -13.75
C HIS A 285 1.07 3.92 -14.32
N VAL A 286 0.93 2.76 -13.67
CA VAL A 286 -0.04 1.73 -14.04
C VAL A 286 -1.40 2.07 -13.45
N VAL A 287 -2.39 2.15 -14.33
CA VAL A 287 -3.78 2.51 -14.02
C VAL A 287 -4.69 1.35 -14.43
N ASP A 288 -5.67 1.00 -13.60
CA ASP A 288 -6.71 0.03 -13.99
C ASP A 288 -7.76 0.72 -14.86
N ALA A 289 -7.74 0.48 -16.17
CA ALA A 289 -8.66 1.12 -17.11
C ALA A 289 -10.11 0.66 -16.91
N SER A 290 -10.32 -0.55 -16.36
CA SER A 290 -11.65 -1.11 -16.13
C SER A 290 -12.35 -0.52 -14.91
N ASN A 291 -11.60 0.17 -14.05
CA ASN A 291 -12.16 0.78 -12.85
C ASN A 291 -12.77 2.16 -13.16
N PRO A 292 -14.08 2.39 -12.93
CA PRO A 292 -14.71 3.70 -13.15
C PRO A 292 -14.09 4.82 -12.29
N HIS A 293 -13.53 4.48 -11.13
CA HIS A 293 -12.89 5.40 -10.19
C HIS A 293 -11.39 5.62 -10.46
N HIS A 294 -10.86 5.16 -11.59
CA HIS A 294 -9.45 5.34 -11.92
C HIS A 294 -8.97 6.82 -11.92
N PRO A 295 -9.77 7.84 -12.31
CA PRO A 295 -9.30 9.23 -12.24
C PRO A 295 -8.99 9.67 -10.80
N GLU A 296 -9.79 9.21 -9.84
CA GLU A 296 -9.60 9.48 -8.41
C GLU A 296 -8.35 8.76 -7.89
N GLN A 297 -8.17 7.50 -8.26
CA GLN A 297 -6.97 6.73 -7.90
C GLN A 297 -5.71 7.38 -8.47
N MET A 298 -5.76 7.90 -9.69
CA MET A 298 -4.65 8.62 -10.30
C MET A 298 -4.33 9.89 -9.51
N ALA A 299 -5.34 10.69 -9.12
CA ALA A 299 -5.14 11.89 -8.31
C ALA A 299 -4.50 11.55 -6.94
N GLU A 300 -4.94 10.47 -6.30
CA GLU A 300 -4.34 9.99 -5.05
C GLU A 300 -2.88 9.56 -5.23
N VAL A 301 -2.57 8.85 -6.32
CA VAL A 301 -1.18 8.49 -6.64
C VAL A 301 -0.34 9.75 -6.87
N GLN A 302 -0.84 10.74 -7.63
CA GLN A 302 -0.11 11.99 -7.84
C GLN A 302 0.14 12.73 -6.52
N ARG A 303 -0.86 12.82 -5.62
CA ARG A 303 -0.71 13.41 -4.29
C ARG A 303 0.43 12.76 -3.52
N VAL A 304 0.45 11.43 -3.46
CA VAL A 304 1.50 10.70 -2.74
C VAL A 304 2.87 10.87 -3.41
N LEU A 305 2.94 10.86 -4.75
CA LEU A 305 4.18 11.12 -5.49
C LEU A 305 4.76 12.51 -5.15
N HIS A 306 3.91 13.54 -5.04
CA HIS A 306 4.35 14.86 -4.58
C HIS A 306 4.84 14.85 -3.13
N GLU A 307 4.12 14.18 -2.21
CA GLU A 307 4.51 14.09 -0.78
C GLU A 307 5.87 13.41 -0.58
N ILE A 308 6.23 12.44 -1.42
CA ILE A 308 7.54 11.75 -1.36
C ILE A 308 8.63 12.44 -2.18
N GLY A 309 8.31 13.50 -2.93
CA GLY A 309 9.26 14.23 -3.78
C GLY A 309 9.56 13.58 -5.13
N ALA A 310 8.66 12.73 -5.63
CA ALA A 310 8.74 12.08 -6.95
C ALA A 310 7.86 12.76 -8.03
N GLY A 311 7.26 13.92 -7.74
CA GLY A 311 6.34 14.62 -8.65
C GLY A 311 6.99 15.09 -9.96
N ASP A 312 8.28 15.46 -9.91
CA ASP A 312 9.01 15.97 -11.08
C ASP A 312 9.59 14.86 -11.98
N VAL A 313 9.49 13.59 -11.55
CA VAL A 313 10.04 12.47 -12.31
C VAL A 313 9.18 12.25 -13.56
N PRO A 314 9.78 12.12 -14.77
CA PRO A 314 9.02 11.87 -16.00
C PRO A 314 8.10 10.65 -15.86
N GLN A 315 6.87 10.78 -16.34
CA GLN A 315 5.86 9.73 -16.25
C GLN A 315 5.47 9.19 -17.64
N LEU A 316 5.06 7.91 -17.65
CA LEU A 316 4.34 7.26 -18.74
C LEU A 316 3.12 6.57 -18.14
N LEU A 317 1.93 6.96 -18.59
CA LEU A 317 0.69 6.33 -18.14
C LEU A 317 0.50 5.00 -18.87
N VAL A 318 0.22 3.95 -18.11
CA VAL A 318 -0.02 2.60 -18.63
C VAL A 318 -1.39 2.14 -18.16
N PHE A 319 -2.39 2.28 -19.04
CA PHE A 319 -3.77 1.89 -18.79
C PHE A 319 -3.91 0.39 -19.01
N ASN A 320 -3.87 -0.36 -17.92
CA ASN A 320 -3.89 -1.81 -17.90
C ASN A 320 -5.32 -2.37 -17.83
N LYS A 321 -5.45 -3.70 -17.97
CA LYS A 321 -6.71 -4.46 -17.96
C LYS A 321 -7.66 -4.08 -19.10
N LEU A 322 -7.11 -3.76 -20.27
CA LEU A 322 -7.88 -3.54 -21.49
C LEU A 322 -8.83 -4.70 -21.83
N ASP A 323 -8.47 -5.93 -21.46
CA ASP A 323 -9.27 -7.14 -21.64
C ASP A 323 -10.54 -7.17 -20.79
N ALA A 324 -10.60 -6.38 -19.71
CA ALA A 324 -11.79 -6.26 -18.86
C ALA A 324 -12.74 -5.14 -19.31
N LEU A 325 -12.37 -4.35 -20.33
CA LEU A 325 -13.23 -3.31 -20.89
C LEU A 325 -14.20 -3.88 -21.92
N GLU A 326 -15.46 -3.44 -21.86
CA GLU A 326 -16.43 -3.71 -22.92
C GLU A 326 -15.97 -3.12 -24.24
N ALA A 327 -16.31 -3.76 -25.36
CA ALA A 327 -15.86 -3.32 -26.70
C ALA A 327 -16.23 -1.86 -27.01
N ALA A 328 -17.35 -1.36 -26.47
CA ALA A 328 -17.78 0.03 -26.64
C ALA A 328 -16.94 1.04 -25.84
N GLN A 329 -16.23 0.58 -24.81
CA GLN A 329 -15.38 1.40 -23.94
C GLN A 329 -13.88 1.29 -24.30
N GLN A 330 -13.54 0.39 -25.23
CA GLN A 330 -12.17 0.26 -25.70
C GLN A 330 -11.73 1.53 -26.46
N PRO A 331 -10.47 1.96 -26.29
CA PRO A 331 -9.98 3.17 -26.90
C PRO A 331 -9.86 2.99 -28.42
N LEU A 332 -10.13 4.07 -29.16
CA LEU A 332 -9.96 4.09 -30.62
C LEU A 332 -8.48 4.03 -31.04
N GLN A 333 -7.59 4.52 -30.17
CA GLN A 333 -6.15 4.51 -30.35
C GLN A 333 -5.49 3.88 -29.12
N MET A 334 -4.51 3.00 -29.36
CA MET A 334 -3.81 2.29 -28.28
C MET A 334 -2.75 3.15 -27.58
N GLU A 335 -2.42 4.30 -28.17
CA GLU A 335 -1.42 5.25 -27.70
C GLU A 335 -1.96 6.67 -27.93
N ASP A 336 -1.94 7.51 -26.90
CA ASP A 336 -2.34 8.91 -26.96
C ASP A 336 -1.67 9.73 -25.83
N GLU A 337 -2.21 10.91 -25.53
CA GLU A 337 -1.75 11.78 -24.44
C GLU A 337 -2.93 12.16 -23.55
N MET A 338 -2.66 12.27 -22.25
CA MET A 338 -3.62 12.76 -21.26
C MET A 338 -3.03 13.96 -20.52
N GLU A 339 -3.84 15.00 -20.32
CA GLU A 339 -3.45 16.15 -19.53
C GLU A 339 -3.67 15.86 -18.04
N ILE A 340 -2.62 15.99 -17.24
CA ILE A 340 -2.64 15.89 -15.78
C ILE A 340 -1.91 17.11 -15.24
N ASP A 341 -2.59 17.90 -14.40
CA ASP A 341 -2.05 19.13 -13.79
C ASP A 341 -1.42 20.12 -14.81
N GLY A 342 -2.02 20.22 -16.00
CA GLY A 342 -1.55 21.09 -17.08
C GLY A 342 -0.37 20.53 -17.88
N VAL A 343 0.08 19.31 -17.58
CA VAL A 343 1.16 18.62 -18.29
C VAL A 343 0.58 17.49 -19.14
N ARG A 344 0.96 17.44 -20.42
CA ARG A 344 0.60 16.31 -21.28
C ARG A 344 1.51 15.13 -21.03
N ILE A 345 0.92 14.03 -20.58
CA ILE A 345 1.62 12.80 -20.27
C ILE A 345 1.20 11.74 -21.29
N PRO A 346 2.15 11.09 -21.98
CA PRO A 346 1.84 10.01 -22.89
C PRO A 346 1.18 8.83 -22.17
N ARG A 347 0.22 8.20 -22.85
CA ARG A 347 -0.59 7.10 -22.34
C ARG A 347 -0.60 5.95 -23.33
N ILE A 348 -0.40 4.73 -22.81
CA ILE A 348 -0.46 3.48 -23.59
C ILE A 348 -1.48 2.55 -22.93
N PHE A 349 -2.36 1.98 -23.74
CA PHE A 349 -3.31 0.97 -23.30
C PHE A 349 -2.73 -0.44 -23.46
N VAL A 350 -2.83 -1.25 -22.40
CA VAL A 350 -2.26 -2.59 -22.35
C VAL A 350 -3.20 -3.56 -21.65
N SER A 351 -2.98 -4.84 -21.91
CA SER A 351 -3.49 -5.92 -21.08
C SER A 351 -2.32 -6.81 -20.72
N ALA A 352 -1.92 -6.78 -19.44
CA ALA A 352 -0.83 -7.62 -18.95
C ALA A 352 -1.14 -9.13 -19.09
N HIS A 353 -2.43 -9.50 -19.03
CA HIS A 353 -2.88 -10.89 -19.12
C HIS A 353 -2.88 -11.41 -20.57
N SER A 354 -3.48 -10.67 -21.50
CA SER A 354 -3.54 -11.08 -22.92
C SER A 354 -2.26 -10.74 -23.69
N GLY A 355 -1.43 -9.83 -23.17
CA GLY A 355 -0.21 -9.35 -23.82
C GLY A 355 -0.44 -8.23 -24.84
N ILE A 356 -1.69 -7.80 -25.07
CA ILE A 356 -2.02 -6.69 -25.97
C ILE A 356 -1.36 -5.40 -25.46
N GLY A 357 -0.80 -4.61 -26.38
CA GLY A 357 -0.14 -3.34 -26.08
C GLY A 357 1.26 -3.45 -25.45
N LEU A 358 1.69 -4.62 -24.97
CA LEU A 358 3.02 -4.80 -24.39
C LEU A 358 4.18 -4.60 -25.37
N PRO A 359 4.09 -5.00 -26.66
CA PRO A 359 5.16 -4.70 -27.63
C PRO A 359 5.35 -3.20 -27.84
N ALA A 360 4.25 -2.44 -27.93
CA ALA A 360 4.28 -0.98 -28.03
C ALA A 360 4.91 -0.34 -26.78
N LEU A 361 4.49 -0.78 -25.59
CA LEU A 361 5.11 -0.35 -24.33
C LEU A 361 6.63 -0.60 -24.33
N ARG A 362 7.08 -1.79 -24.74
CA ARG A 362 8.53 -2.09 -24.83
C ARG A 362 9.26 -1.17 -25.80
N ALA A 363 8.67 -0.85 -26.95
CA ALA A 363 9.26 0.05 -27.94
C ALA A 363 9.39 1.47 -27.37
N GLU A 364 8.37 1.97 -26.69
CA GLU A 364 8.38 3.29 -26.05
C GLU A 364 9.43 3.37 -24.93
N LEU A 365 9.55 2.33 -24.09
CA LEU A 365 10.60 2.25 -23.08
C LEU A 365 12.00 2.25 -23.72
N ALA A 366 12.19 1.53 -24.83
CA ALA A 366 13.45 1.52 -25.57
C ALA A 366 13.80 2.91 -26.11
N ARG A 367 12.81 3.67 -26.59
CA ARG A 367 12.97 5.05 -27.07
C ARG A 367 13.40 5.99 -25.94
N ARG A 368 12.72 5.94 -24.79
CA ARG A 368 13.01 6.82 -23.64
C ARG A 368 14.34 6.51 -22.96
N SER A 369 14.71 5.24 -22.89
CA SER A 369 16.02 4.83 -22.36
C SER A 369 17.21 5.29 -23.23
N GLY A 370 16.95 5.86 -24.41
CA GLY A 370 17.95 6.33 -25.37
C GLY A 370 18.39 7.80 -25.25
N VAL A 371 18.01 8.53 -24.18
CA VAL A 371 18.43 9.93 -23.99
C VAL A 371 19.48 10.05 -22.89
N VAL A 372 20.76 10.08 -23.28
CA VAL A 372 21.89 10.66 -22.53
C VAL A 372 22.57 11.65 -23.52
N PRO A 373 23.05 12.84 -23.08
CA PRO A 373 23.19 14.04 -23.91
C PRO A 373 24.14 13.89 -25.10
N GLU A 374 23.86 14.64 -26.18
CA GLU A 374 24.82 14.92 -27.25
C GLU A 374 26.17 15.34 -26.65
N GLY A 375 27.18 14.47 -26.73
CA GLY A 375 28.52 14.83 -26.26
C GLY A 375 29.39 13.67 -25.77
N MET A 376 29.51 12.57 -26.53
CA MET A 376 30.69 11.71 -26.40
C MET A 376 31.15 11.29 -27.81
N PRO A 377 32.40 11.56 -28.20
CA PRO A 377 32.87 11.18 -29.52
C PRO A 377 32.87 9.65 -29.61
N LEU A 378 32.33 9.15 -30.72
CA LEU A 378 32.39 7.74 -31.10
C LEU A 378 33.86 7.32 -31.14
N GLY A 379 34.31 6.66 -30.07
CA GLY A 379 35.57 5.93 -30.06
C GLY A 379 35.50 4.87 -31.16
N THR A 380 36.45 4.98 -32.07
CA THR A 380 36.61 4.16 -33.27
C THR A 380 36.44 2.68 -33.00
N ALA A 381 35.69 2.04 -33.90
CA ALA A 381 35.51 0.61 -33.98
C ALA A 381 36.87 -0.10 -33.93
N ALA A 382 37.04 -1.00 -32.96
CA ALA A 382 38.11 -1.96 -32.99
C ALA A 382 37.81 -2.95 -34.11
N GLU A 383 38.65 -2.87 -35.15
CA GLU A 383 38.72 -3.79 -36.28
C GLU A 383 38.90 -5.22 -35.78
N LEU A 384 37.94 -6.08 -36.14
CA LEU A 384 38.14 -7.52 -36.19
C LEU A 384 39.02 -7.82 -37.39
N HIS A 385 40.31 -8.05 -37.16
CA HIS A 385 41.17 -8.74 -38.12
C HIS A 385 41.06 -10.25 -37.86
N ASP A 386 40.40 -10.95 -38.79
CA ASP A 386 40.59 -12.36 -39.08
C ASP A 386 41.31 -12.43 -40.43
N GLU A 387 42.48 -13.08 -40.47
CA GLU A 387 43.10 -13.79 -41.61
C GLU A 387 44.44 -14.37 -41.09
N ILE A 388 44.47 -15.66 -40.73
CA ILE A 388 45.04 -16.79 -41.51
C ILE A 388 46.52 -16.58 -41.89
N ASP A 389 47.41 -17.21 -41.12
CA ASP A 389 48.32 -18.28 -41.57
C ASP A 389 48.86 -19.08 -40.36
#